data_AF-A0A315T5C8-F1
#
_entry.id   AF-A0A315T5C8-F1
#
_cell.length_a   1.000
_cell.length_b   1.000
_cell.length_c   1.000
_cell.angle_alpha   90.00
_cell.angle_beta   90.00
_cell.angle_gamma   90.00
#
_symmetry.space_group_name_H-M   'P 1'
#
loop_
_entity.id
_entity.type
_entity.pdbx_description
1 polymer ?
#
loop_
_entity_poly.entity_id
_entity_poly.type
_entity_poly.pdbx_seq_one_letter_code
_entity_poly.pdbx_strand_id
1 'polypeptide(L)'
;MMGTADLCDLHAGLVASGDVQILHGAWRWFSKLRCFGGQIMTLEARGCNAELRDLLAQPGYGRVLVIDAGSDPRALLGENLAAQALRNGWGGVWVNGNVRDCTALAGIALPVLAVGAWPQRSMNQQGGHIEATLSVGGAYLCSGDWLYADEDGVVLSKRELKLR
;
A
#
# COMPACT_ATOMS: atom_id res chain seq x y z
N MET A 1 13.06 -9.52 3.83
CA MET A 1 11.77 -9.58 4.53
C MET A 1 11.43 -11.04 4.78
N MET A 2 10.90 -11.37 5.95
CA MET A 2 10.33 -12.68 6.25
C MET A 2 8.91 -12.78 5.67
N GLY A 3 8.49 -13.98 5.27
CA GLY A 3 7.15 -14.19 4.69
C GLY A 3 6.02 -13.90 5.67
N THR A 4 4.85 -13.57 5.16
CA THR A 4 3.67 -13.28 5.99
C THR A 4 3.18 -14.52 6.73
N ALA A 5 3.30 -15.72 6.16
CA ALA A 5 3.03 -16.99 6.84
C ALA A 5 3.94 -17.19 8.06
N ASP A 6 5.26 -17.03 7.89
CA ASP A 6 6.24 -17.12 8.98
C ASP A 6 5.98 -16.08 10.08
N LEU A 7 5.59 -14.86 9.69
CA LEU A 7 5.18 -13.81 10.65
C LEU A 7 3.97 -14.25 11.47
N CYS A 8 2.97 -14.88 10.84
CA CYS A 8 1.80 -15.40 11.54
C CYS A 8 2.19 -16.52 12.53
N ASP A 9 3.04 -17.46 12.11
CA ASP A 9 3.46 -18.57 12.96
C ASP A 9 4.28 -18.10 14.16
N LEU A 10 5.24 -17.20 13.95
CA LEU A 10 6.10 -16.66 15.01
C LEU A 10 5.35 -15.75 15.99
N HIS A 11 4.27 -15.12 15.53
CA HIS A 11 3.46 -14.19 16.32
C HIS A 11 2.03 -14.71 16.57
N ALA A 12 1.82 -16.03 16.56
CA ALA A 12 0.48 -16.64 16.67
C ALA A 12 -0.32 -16.16 17.90
N GLY A 13 0.33 -15.91 19.04
CA GLY A 13 -0.32 -15.35 20.22
C GLY A 13 -0.84 -13.91 20.01
N LEU A 14 -0.12 -13.09 19.24
CA LEU A 14 -0.54 -11.73 18.88
C LEU A 14 -1.62 -11.74 17.79
N VAL A 15 -1.60 -12.75 16.91
CA VAL A 15 -2.70 -12.96 15.95
C VAL A 15 -3.98 -13.33 16.69
N ALA A 16 -3.90 -14.24 17.67
CA ALA A 16 -5.05 -14.65 18.47
C ALA A 16 -5.61 -13.52 19.35
N SER A 17 -4.78 -12.59 19.85
CA SER A 17 -5.23 -11.42 20.60
C SER A 17 -5.75 -10.28 19.72
N GLY A 18 -5.47 -10.29 18.42
CA GLY A 18 -5.80 -9.22 17.48
C GLY A 18 -4.78 -8.08 17.41
N ASP A 19 -3.65 -8.17 18.11
CA ASP A 19 -2.56 -7.19 18.05
C ASP A 19 -1.76 -7.25 16.72
N VAL A 20 -1.83 -8.41 16.05
CA VAL A 20 -1.41 -8.62 14.67
C VAL A 20 -2.64 -9.03 13.88
N GLN A 21 -2.99 -8.28 12.85
CA GLN A 21 -4.21 -8.49 12.08
C GLN A 21 -3.87 -8.98 10.67
N ILE A 22 -4.52 -10.05 10.22
CA ILE A 22 -4.46 -10.51 8.83
C ILE A 22 -5.60 -9.83 8.09
N LEU A 23 -5.28 -9.05 7.05
CA LEU A 23 -6.28 -8.28 6.33
C LEU A 23 -6.95 -9.12 5.25
N HIS A 24 -8.26 -8.95 5.11
CA HIS A 24 -9.06 -9.62 4.09
C HIS A 24 -9.22 -8.74 2.85
N GLY A 25 -8.92 -9.26 1.66
CA GLY A 25 -9.20 -8.53 0.44
C GLY A 25 -8.69 -9.23 -0.81
N ALA A 26 -9.18 -8.79 -1.96
CA ALA A 26 -8.77 -9.29 -3.26
C ALA A 26 -7.81 -8.27 -3.90
N TRP A 27 -6.55 -8.30 -3.48
CA TRP A 27 -5.50 -7.48 -4.06
C TRP A 27 -4.60 -8.31 -4.97
N ARG A 28 -3.96 -7.62 -5.91
CA ARG A 28 -3.13 -8.19 -6.95
C ARG A 28 -1.86 -7.36 -7.08
N TRP A 29 -0.76 -8.06 -7.27
CA TRP A 29 0.52 -7.43 -7.56
C TRP A 29 0.55 -6.94 -9.02
N PHE A 30 0.93 -5.68 -9.21
CA PHE A 30 1.09 -5.04 -10.52
C PHE A 30 2.55 -4.82 -10.91
N SER A 31 3.48 -5.18 -10.03
CA SER A 31 4.93 -5.11 -10.22
C SER A 31 5.57 -6.49 -10.18
N LYS A 32 6.82 -6.60 -10.66
CA LYS A 32 7.63 -7.82 -10.54
C LYS A 32 7.97 -8.15 -9.08
N LEU A 33 8.22 -7.13 -8.26
CA LEU A 33 8.39 -7.31 -6.83
C LEU A 33 7.02 -7.53 -6.19
N ARG A 34 6.87 -8.65 -5.48
CA ARG A 34 5.60 -9.11 -4.90
C ARG A 34 5.64 -9.21 -3.39
N CYS A 35 6.50 -8.41 -2.76
CA CYS A 35 6.51 -8.27 -1.32
C CYS A 35 6.98 -6.88 -0.93
N PHE A 36 6.46 -6.38 0.19
CA PHE A 36 6.97 -5.19 0.85
C PHE A 36 6.63 -5.22 2.33
N GLY A 37 7.34 -4.39 3.09
CA GLY A 37 6.88 -4.02 4.41
C GLY A 37 7.79 -3.04 5.08
N GLY A 38 7.22 -2.43 6.11
CA GLY A 38 7.75 -1.24 6.73
C GLY A 38 6.64 -0.45 7.37
N GLN A 39 7.03 0.67 7.96
CA GLN A 39 6.08 1.63 8.49
C GLN A 39 5.24 2.24 7.36
N ILE A 40 3.94 2.41 7.59
CA ILE A 40 3.02 2.93 6.59
C ILE A 40 2.80 4.44 6.75
N MET A 41 2.55 5.08 5.62
CA MET A 41 1.86 6.36 5.54
C MET A 41 0.53 6.13 4.83
N THR A 42 -0.52 6.81 5.28
CA THR A 42 -1.89 6.60 4.80
C THR A 42 -2.40 7.82 4.04
N LEU A 43 -3.22 7.57 3.01
CA LEU A 43 -3.90 8.59 2.22
C LEU A 43 -5.31 8.10 1.88
N GLU A 44 -6.34 8.86 2.22
CA GLU A 44 -7.64 8.69 1.58
C GLU A 44 -7.69 9.60 0.34
N ALA A 45 -8.03 9.07 -0.83
CA ALA A 45 -8.11 9.87 -2.07
C ALA A 45 -9.14 9.30 -3.05
N ARG A 46 -10.25 10.01 -3.26
CA ARG A 46 -11.38 9.53 -4.08
C ARG A 46 -11.45 10.28 -5.41
N GLY A 47 -10.79 9.71 -6.42
CA GLY A 47 -10.80 10.26 -7.78
C GLY A 47 -9.99 11.54 -7.98
N CYS A 48 -9.20 11.93 -6.98
CA CYS A 48 -8.24 13.03 -6.96
C CYS A 48 -6.82 12.49 -6.70
N ASN A 49 -5.76 13.20 -7.09
CA ASN A 49 -4.38 12.77 -6.83
C ASN A 49 -3.36 13.88 -6.53
N ALA A 50 -3.78 15.12 -6.25
CA ALA A 50 -2.81 16.18 -5.94
C ALA A 50 -1.96 15.81 -4.72
N GLU A 51 -2.58 15.39 -3.62
CA GLU A 51 -1.91 15.00 -2.37
C GLU A 51 -1.03 13.75 -2.57
N LEU A 52 -1.48 12.79 -3.39
CA LEU A 52 -0.68 11.63 -3.77
C LEU A 52 0.63 12.04 -4.47
N ARG A 53 0.54 12.99 -5.42
CA ARG A 53 1.71 13.49 -6.15
C ARG A 53 2.71 14.17 -5.21
N ASP A 54 2.19 14.96 -4.27
CA ASP A 54 3.01 15.70 -3.30
C ASP A 54 3.68 14.76 -2.29
N LEU A 55 2.97 13.73 -1.82
CA LEU A 55 3.54 12.69 -0.96
C LEU A 55 4.64 11.91 -1.66
N LEU A 56 4.37 11.43 -2.88
CA LEU A 56 5.37 10.67 -3.64
C LEU A 56 6.56 11.52 -4.07
N ALA A 57 6.47 12.85 -4.04
CA ALA A 57 7.58 13.76 -4.29
C ALA A 57 8.55 13.86 -3.11
N GLN A 58 8.11 13.48 -1.91
CA GLN A 58 8.91 13.53 -0.69
C GLN A 58 9.70 12.23 -0.47
N PRO A 59 10.78 12.27 0.32
CA PRO A 59 11.53 11.08 0.70
C PRO A 59 10.62 10.04 1.39
N GLY A 60 10.59 8.83 0.83
CA GLY A 60 9.80 7.72 1.34
C GLY A 60 10.43 7.03 2.54
N TYR A 61 11.75 7.08 2.69
CA TYR A 61 12.51 6.42 3.76
C TYR A 61 12.20 4.92 3.92
N GLY A 62 11.92 4.23 2.82
CA GLY A 62 11.53 2.82 2.82
C GLY A 62 10.10 2.56 3.32
N ARG A 63 9.32 3.60 3.65
CA ARG A 63 7.91 3.46 4.04
C ARG A 63 7.05 2.96 2.90
N VAL A 64 5.91 2.40 3.27
CA VAL A 64 4.86 1.98 2.34
C VAL A 64 3.77 3.04 2.31
N LEU A 65 3.36 3.48 1.12
CA LEU A 65 2.18 4.34 1.00
C LEU A 65 0.94 3.46 0.82
N VAL A 66 -0.03 3.58 1.73
CA VAL A 66 -1.35 2.93 1.62
C VAL A 66 -2.38 3.96 1.24
N ILE A 67 -3.12 3.71 0.17
CA ILE A 67 -4.09 4.64 -0.40
C ILE A 67 -5.46 3.97 -0.43
N ASP A 68 -6.47 4.60 0.16
CA ASP A 68 -7.87 4.15 0.02
C ASP A 68 -8.62 5.03 -0.98
N ALA A 69 -9.12 4.39 -2.04
CA ALA A 69 -9.89 5.04 -3.11
C ALA A 69 -11.41 5.00 -2.86
N GLY A 70 -11.86 4.26 -1.84
CA GLY A 70 -13.28 3.94 -1.67
C GLY A 70 -13.82 3.22 -2.91
N SER A 71 -14.99 3.64 -3.39
CA SER A 71 -15.65 3.06 -4.57
C SER A 71 -15.30 3.74 -5.90
N ASP A 72 -14.38 4.70 -5.91
CA ASP A 72 -14.02 5.40 -7.15
C ASP A 72 -13.23 4.48 -8.09
N PRO A 73 -13.68 4.25 -9.34
CA PRO A 73 -13.00 3.33 -10.23
C PRO A 73 -11.73 3.92 -10.84
N ARG A 74 -11.53 5.25 -10.81
CA ARG A 74 -10.43 5.91 -11.51
C ARG A 74 -9.08 5.48 -10.92
N ALA A 75 -8.10 5.29 -11.81
CA ALA A 75 -6.77 4.89 -11.39
C ALA A 75 -6.05 6.05 -10.69
N LEU A 76 -5.59 5.80 -9.47
CA LEU A 76 -4.81 6.74 -8.67
C LEU A 76 -3.33 6.72 -9.03
N LEU A 77 -2.81 5.53 -9.36
CA LEU A 77 -1.40 5.29 -9.66
C LEU A 77 -1.22 4.78 -11.10
N GLY A 78 -0.21 5.28 -11.79
CA GLY A 78 0.31 4.75 -13.05
C GLY A 78 1.83 4.85 -13.07
N GLU A 79 2.44 4.59 -14.23
CA GLU A 79 3.91 4.48 -14.38
C GLU A 79 4.65 5.69 -13.80
N ASN A 80 4.25 6.91 -14.17
CA ASN A 80 4.96 8.13 -13.77
C ASN A 80 5.04 8.33 -12.25
N LEU A 81 3.94 8.04 -11.54
CA LEU A 81 3.88 8.20 -10.09
C LEU A 81 4.64 7.08 -9.39
N ALA A 82 4.53 5.85 -9.88
CA ALA A 82 5.31 4.73 -9.36
C ALA A 82 6.81 4.97 -9.55
N ALA A 83 7.24 5.48 -10.71
CA ALA A 83 8.63 5.84 -10.96
C ALA A 83 9.13 6.97 -10.04
N GLN A 84 8.28 7.94 -9.74
CA GLN A 84 8.58 9.01 -8.78
C GLN A 84 8.74 8.46 -7.35
N ALA A 85 7.82 7.59 -6.93
CA ALA A 85 7.89 6.91 -5.64
C ALA A 85 9.21 6.12 -5.48
N LEU A 86 9.59 5.35 -6.51
CA LEU A 86 10.85 4.61 -6.53
C LEU A 86 12.07 5.54 -6.39
N ARG A 87 12.14 6.61 -7.20
CA ARG A 87 13.26 7.58 -7.14
C ARG A 87 13.39 8.25 -5.77
N ASN A 88 12.28 8.43 -5.08
CA ASN A 88 12.25 9.07 -3.76
C ASN A 88 12.34 8.06 -2.60
N GLY A 89 12.65 6.79 -2.88
CA GLY A 89 12.96 5.80 -1.85
C GLY A 89 11.76 5.29 -1.08
N TRP A 90 10.57 5.25 -1.68
CA TRP A 90 9.43 4.51 -1.12
C TRP A 90 9.68 2.99 -1.20
N GLY A 91 9.28 2.25 -0.16
CA GLY A 91 9.44 0.80 -0.08
C GLY A 91 8.32 0.02 -0.80
N GLY A 92 7.20 0.68 -1.09
CA GLY A 92 6.08 0.09 -1.83
C GLY A 92 4.86 1.02 -1.84
N VAL A 93 3.90 0.71 -2.70
CA VAL A 93 2.60 1.39 -2.75
C VAL A 93 1.49 0.34 -2.76
N TRP A 94 0.55 0.48 -1.84
CA TRP A 94 -0.70 -0.27 -1.84
C TRP A 94 -1.88 0.65 -2.14
N VAL A 95 -2.57 0.39 -3.24
CA VAL A 95 -3.79 1.10 -3.64
C VAL A 95 -5.00 0.22 -3.36
N ASN A 96 -5.73 0.48 -2.28
CA ASN A 96 -7.08 -0.07 -2.11
C ASN A 96 -8.04 0.63 -3.09
N GLY A 97 -7.91 0.25 -4.37
CA GLY A 97 -8.49 0.90 -5.54
C GLY A 97 -7.76 0.44 -6.80
N ASN A 98 -7.92 1.22 -7.88
CA ASN A 98 -7.36 0.85 -9.19
C ASN A 98 -6.06 1.57 -9.54
N VAL A 99 -5.26 0.90 -10.38
CA VAL A 99 -4.06 1.44 -11.02
C VAL A 99 -4.20 1.40 -12.55
N ARG A 100 -3.20 1.92 -13.26
CA ARG A 100 -3.11 1.85 -14.73
C ARG A 100 -1.67 1.63 -15.20
N ASP A 101 -1.47 1.53 -16.50
CA ASP A 101 -0.16 1.32 -17.12
C ASP A 101 0.48 -0.02 -16.70
N CYS A 102 -0.34 -1.08 -16.59
CA CYS A 102 0.05 -2.37 -15.99
C CYS A 102 1.34 -2.97 -16.55
N THR A 103 1.57 -2.87 -17.87
CA THR A 103 2.79 -3.38 -18.51
C THR A 103 4.03 -2.64 -18.02
N ALA A 104 3.95 -1.33 -17.84
CA ALA A 104 5.04 -0.52 -17.32
C ALA A 104 5.24 -0.75 -15.82
N LEU A 105 4.15 -0.84 -15.04
CA LEU A 105 4.20 -1.21 -13.62
C LEU A 105 4.87 -2.58 -13.42
N ALA A 106 4.62 -3.55 -14.30
CA ALA A 106 5.24 -4.87 -14.20
C ALA A 106 6.78 -4.81 -14.28
N GLY A 107 7.32 -3.80 -14.97
CA GLY A 107 8.76 -3.57 -15.11
C GLY A 107 9.40 -2.73 -14.00
N ILE A 108 8.62 -2.09 -13.12
CA ILE A 108 9.17 -1.20 -12.10
C ILE A 108 9.73 -1.98 -10.90
N ALA A 109 10.89 -1.55 -10.40
CA ALA A 109 11.53 -2.10 -9.20
C ALA A 109 10.93 -1.53 -7.89
N LEU A 110 9.61 -1.30 -7.87
CA LEU A 110 8.85 -0.88 -6.70
C LEU A 110 7.67 -1.84 -6.53
N PRO A 111 7.46 -2.44 -5.36
CA PRO A 111 6.28 -3.24 -5.08
C PRO A 111 5.00 -2.39 -5.19
N VAL A 112 4.05 -2.83 -6.04
CA VAL A 112 2.74 -2.20 -6.23
C VAL A 112 1.66 -3.24 -6.05
N LEU A 113 0.85 -3.08 -5.01
CA LEU A 113 -0.32 -3.90 -4.71
C LEU A 113 -1.59 -3.07 -4.96
N ALA A 114 -2.59 -3.63 -5.64
CA ALA A 114 -3.85 -2.92 -5.85
C ALA A 114 -5.06 -3.86 -6.01
N VAL A 115 -6.28 -3.32 -5.98
CA VAL A 115 -7.49 -4.12 -6.25
C VAL A 115 -7.57 -4.53 -7.72
N GLY A 116 -7.29 -3.59 -8.63
CA GLY A 116 -7.49 -3.82 -10.06
C GLY A 116 -6.85 -2.76 -10.95
N ALA A 117 -7.16 -2.85 -12.24
CA ALA A 117 -6.73 -1.89 -13.24
C ALA A 117 -7.92 -1.14 -13.82
N TRP A 118 -7.75 0.16 -14.08
CA TRP A 118 -8.73 0.99 -14.75
C TRP A 118 -8.04 2.04 -15.64
N PRO A 119 -8.43 2.21 -16.91
CA PRO A 119 -7.67 3.04 -17.85
C PRO A 119 -7.78 4.55 -17.56
N GLN A 120 -8.91 5.00 -17.02
CA GLN A 120 -9.14 6.42 -16.75
C GLN A 120 -8.35 6.87 -15.51
N ARG A 121 -7.55 7.92 -15.65
CA ARG A 121 -6.83 8.54 -14.53
C ARG A 121 -7.76 9.30 -13.59
N SER A 122 -7.34 9.44 -12.34
CA SER A 122 -7.89 10.43 -11.41
C SER A 122 -7.63 11.88 -11.86
N MET A 123 -8.36 12.81 -11.27
CA MET A 123 -8.25 14.24 -11.54
C MET A 123 -7.05 14.83 -10.79
N ASN A 124 -6.29 15.69 -11.47
CA ASN A 124 -5.22 16.45 -10.84
C ASN A 124 -5.79 17.64 -10.05
N GLN A 125 -6.44 17.32 -8.94
CA GLN A 125 -7.13 18.25 -8.04
C GLN A 125 -6.92 17.82 -6.60
N GLN A 126 -7.08 18.76 -5.68
CA GLN A 126 -7.07 18.52 -4.24
C GLN A 126 -8.35 17.82 -3.79
N GLY A 127 -8.30 17.21 -2.61
CA GLY A 127 -9.42 16.51 -1.98
C GLY A 127 -9.04 15.19 -1.34
N GLY A 128 -7.75 14.86 -1.31
CA GLY A 128 -7.22 13.75 -0.50
C GLY A 128 -6.97 14.16 0.95
N HIS A 129 -6.98 13.17 1.84
CA HIS A 129 -6.69 13.33 3.26
C HIS A 129 -5.44 12.52 3.63
N ILE A 130 -4.33 13.23 3.81
CA ILE A 130 -3.04 12.67 4.25
C ILE A 130 -3.16 12.27 5.73
N GLU A 131 -2.53 11.16 6.10
CA GLU A 131 -2.54 10.59 7.46
C GLU A 131 -3.96 10.23 7.96
N ALA A 132 -4.91 10.03 7.05
CA ALA A 132 -6.24 9.56 7.39
C ALA A 132 -6.21 8.14 7.98
N THR A 133 -7.10 7.88 8.96
CA THR A 133 -7.39 6.51 9.41
C THR A 133 -8.20 5.80 8.33
N LEU A 134 -7.64 4.76 7.73
CA LEU A 134 -8.28 4.00 6.66
C LEU A 134 -8.98 2.76 7.23
N SER A 135 -10.13 2.39 6.67
CA SER A 135 -10.85 1.15 7.01
C SER A 135 -10.73 0.16 5.87
N VAL A 136 -9.66 -0.64 5.88
CA VAL A 136 -9.31 -1.56 4.78
C VAL A 136 -9.14 -2.97 5.30
N GLY A 137 -9.76 -3.93 4.59
CA GLY A 137 -9.61 -5.35 4.85
C GLY A 137 -9.97 -5.82 6.26
N GLY A 138 -10.95 -5.18 6.89
CA GLY A 138 -11.43 -5.52 8.22
C GLY A 138 -10.64 -4.89 9.38
N ALA A 139 -9.71 -3.97 9.09
CA ALA A 139 -8.93 -3.27 10.12
C ALA A 139 -8.86 -1.75 9.90
N TYR A 140 -8.45 -1.05 10.95
CA TYR A 140 -8.12 0.38 10.90
C TYR A 140 -6.62 0.58 10.79
N LEU A 141 -6.21 1.20 9.68
CA LEU A 141 -4.82 1.50 9.36
C LEU A 141 -4.55 2.98 9.63
N CYS A 142 -3.52 3.25 10.41
CA CYS A 142 -3.05 4.59 10.71
C CYS A 142 -1.62 4.78 10.21
N SER A 143 -1.26 6.00 9.82
CA SER A 143 0.14 6.34 9.59
C SER A 143 0.96 6.05 10.84
N GLY A 144 2.11 5.40 10.66
CA GLY A 144 2.95 4.92 11.75
C GLY A 144 2.78 3.43 12.09
N ASP A 145 1.68 2.79 11.68
CA ASP A 145 1.51 1.34 11.74
C ASP A 145 2.54 0.64 10.84
N TRP A 146 2.69 -0.68 11.02
CA TRP A 146 3.57 -1.52 10.24
C TRP A 146 2.78 -2.52 9.42
N LEU A 147 3.19 -2.68 8.16
CA LEU A 147 2.52 -3.57 7.23
C LEU A 147 3.54 -4.48 6.56
N TYR A 148 3.14 -5.73 6.33
CA TYR A 148 3.91 -6.75 5.63
C TYR A 148 2.99 -7.40 4.61
N ALA A 149 3.41 -7.48 3.36
CA ALA A 149 2.63 -8.10 2.30
C ALA A 149 3.53 -8.97 1.42
N ASP A 150 3.01 -10.11 1.01
CA ASP A 150 3.60 -10.97 -0.03
C ASP A 150 2.50 -11.65 -0.87
N GLU A 151 2.77 -12.81 -1.47
CA GLU A 151 1.78 -13.53 -2.27
C GLU A 151 0.70 -14.22 -1.44
N ASP A 152 0.94 -14.46 -0.15
CA ASP A 152 -0.02 -15.15 0.73
C ASP A 152 -1.05 -14.18 1.33
N GLY A 153 -0.64 -12.94 1.62
CA GLY A 153 -1.57 -11.94 2.14
C GLY A 153 -0.93 -10.66 2.65
N VAL A 154 -1.70 -9.95 3.47
CA VAL A 154 -1.32 -8.67 4.08
C VAL A 154 -1.51 -8.75 5.59
N VAL A 155 -0.46 -8.43 6.34
CA VAL A 155 -0.41 -8.43 7.80
C VAL A 155 -0.18 -7.00 8.30
N LEU A 156 -0.99 -6.58 9.26
CA LEU A 156 -0.92 -5.29 9.95
C LEU A 156 -0.48 -5.49 11.40
N SER A 157 0.38 -4.60 11.89
CA SER A 157 0.70 -4.49 13.32
C SER A 157 0.89 -3.04 13.72
N LYS A 158 0.61 -2.70 14.98
CA LYS A 158 0.85 -1.35 15.53
C LYS A 158 2.33 -1.04 15.80
N ARG A 159 3.21 -2.03 15.63
CA ARG A 159 4.66 -1.91 15.83
C ARG A 159 5.42 -2.79 14.86
N GLU A 160 6.72 -2.53 14.74
CA GLU A 160 7.61 -3.41 14.00
C GLU A 160 7.61 -4.82 14.61
N LEU A 161 7.43 -5.83 13.74
CA LEU A 161 7.55 -7.22 14.07
C LEU A 161 9.00 -7.62 13.82
N LYS A 162 9.75 -7.83 14.90
CA LYS A 162 11.17 -8.16 14.81
C LYS A 162 11.34 -9.55 14.21
N LEU A 163 12.15 -9.62 13.18
CA LEU A 163 12.80 -10.84 12.74
C LEU A 163 13.87 -11.14 13.79
N ARG A 164 13.92 -12.36 14.33
CA ARG A 164 14.93 -12.74 15.33
C ARG A 164 16.36 -12.47 14.85
#